data_AF-A0A2V8QN90-F1
#
_entry.id   AF-A0A2V8QN90-F1
#
_cell.length_a   1.000
_cell.length_b   1.000
_cell.length_c   1.000
_cell.angle_alpha   90.00
_cell.angle_beta   90.00
_cell.angle_gamma   90.00
#
_symmetry.space_group_name_H-M   'P 1'
#
loop_
_entity.id
_entity.type
_entity.pdbx_description
1 polymer ?
#
loop_
_entity_poly.entity_id
_entity_poly.type
_entity_poly.pdbx_seq_one_letter_code
_entity_poly.pdbx_strand_id
1 'polypeptide(L)'
;MPQEIYLKMTRRPGPWRLKTSLLFAIALFALVISTSASSAAADTITFSGLEQAGNSLVHTTDPYFESGYRIQNGGELYYAQQSNASYAGSAGLHERIANGLIILTRVGGSPFTLSSIGLSTLMPGGTSPAVVFVGVLSGGGTV
;
A
#
# COMPACT_ATOMS: atom_id res chain seq x y z
N MET A 1 77.33 -53.66 50.82
CA MET A 1 75.89 -53.44 51.03
C MET A 1 75.46 -52.29 50.12
N PRO A 2 74.65 -52.51 49.08
CA PRO A 2 74.25 -51.45 48.16
C PRO A 2 73.04 -50.67 48.70
N GLN A 3 73.06 -49.35 48.54
CA GLN A 3 72.01 -48.41 48.95
C GLN A 3 70.97 -48.24 47.84
N GLU A 4 69.69 -48.43 48.14
CA GLU A 4 68.58 -48.15 47.22
C GLU A 4 68.17 -46.67 47.29
N ILE A 5 68.00 -46.03 46.12
CA ILE A 5 67.52 -44.65 45.97
C ILE A 5 66.06 -44.69 45.52
N TYR A 6 65.17 -44.10 46.32
CA TYR A 6 63.73 -44.05 46.06
C TYR A 6 63.37 -42.74 45.34
N LEU A 7 62.95 -42.81 44.07
CA LEU A 7 62.50 -41.67 43.26
C LEU A 7 60.96 -41.61 43.22
N LYS A 8 60.39 -40.61 43.88
CA LYS A 8 58.95 -40.33 43.89
C LYS A 8 58.62 -39.27 42.82
N MET A 9 58.05 -39.69 41.68
CA MET A 9 57.61 -38.77 40.62
C MET A 9 56.08 -38.60 40.60
N THR A 10 55.64 -37.40 40.95
CA THR A 10 54.26 -36.93 40.95
C THR A 10 53.84 -36.51 39.53
N ARG A 11 52.74 -37.08 38.99
CA ARG A 11 52.21 -36.69 37.66
C ARG A 11 51.60 -35.28 37.70
N ARG A 12 51.99 -34.42 36.75
CA ARG A 12 51.33 -33.12 36.51
C ARG A 12 50.13 -33.30 35.57
N PRO A 13 48.95 -32.74 35.88
CA PRO A 13 47.81 -32.72 34.95
C PRO A 13 48.02 -31.66 33.86
N GLY A 14 47.78 -32.04 32.60
CA GLY A 14 47.87 -31.15 31.43
C GLY A 14 46.63 -30.26 31.24
N PRO A 15 46.74 -29.12 30.53
CA PRO A 15 45.64 -28.18 30.36
C PRO A 15 44.63 -28.63 29.27
N TRP A 16 43.41 -28.90 29.73
CA TRP A 16 42.11 -28.42 29.25
C TRP A 16 41.98 -28.06 27.76
N ARG A 17 41.30 -28.94 27.00
CA ARG A 17 40.76 -28.65 25.67
C ARG A 17 39.49 -27.79 25.81
N LEU A 18 39.55 -26.52 25.45
CA LEU A 18 38.34 -25.70 25.28
C LEU A 18 37.55 -26.20 24.05
N LYS A 19 36.26 -26.45 24.26
CA LYS A 19 35.30 -26.94 23.25
C LYS A 19 34.82 -25.78 22.38
N THR A 20 35.17 -25.81 21.10
CA THR A 20 34.87 -24.82 20.06
C THR A 20 33.41 -24.85 19.55
N SER A 21 32.43 -25.19 20.39
CA SER A 21 31.05 -25.48 19.96
C SER A 21 30.00 -24.54 20.56
N LEU A 22 30.33 -23.26 20.76
CA LEU A 22 29.41 -22.28 21.34
C LEU A 22 29.42 -20.93 20.59
N LEU A 23 29.62 -20.93 19.27
CA LEU A 23 29.54 -19.69 18.46
C LEU A 23 28.41 -19.69 17.42
N PHE A 24 27.69 -20.81 17.22
CA PHE A 24 26.62 -20.90 16.21
C PHE A 24 25.22 -20.51 16.69
N ALA A 25 25.00 -20.31 17.99
CA ALA A 25 23.66 -20.08 18.54
C ALA A 25 23.19 -18.61 18.51
N ILE A 26 24.07 -17.64 18.26
CA ILE A 26 23.73 -16.20 18.38
C ILE A 26 23.32 -15.58 17.02
N ALA A 27 23.73 -16.16 15.89
CA ALA A 27 23.42 -15.59 14.58
C ALA A 27 21.96 -15.78 14.14
N LEU A 28 21.23 -16.75 14.72
CA LEU A 28 19.86 -17.08 14.29
C LEU A 28 18.78 -16.23 14.98
N PHE A 29 19.08 -15.60 16.11
CA PHE A 29 18.11 -14.78 16.85
C PHE A 29 18.04 -13.32 16.37
N ALA A 30 19.03 -12.86 15.60
CA ALA A 30 19.09 -11.47 15.11
C ALA A 30 18.29 -11.22 13.82
N LEU A 31 17.77 -12.25 13.14
CA LEU A 31 17.08 -12.12 11.85
C LEU A 31 15.55 -11.92 11.98
N VAL A 32 15.02 -11.71 13.18
CA VAL A 32 13.56 -11.69 13.41
C VAL A 32 12.98 -10.28 13.58
N ILE A 33 13.79 -9.21 13.64
CA ILE A 33 13.31 -7.88 14.08
C ILE A 33 13.38 -6.80 12.98
N SER A 34 13.22 -7.14 11.70
CA SER A 34 13.19 -6.12 10.63
C SER A 34 11.99 -6.19 9.71
N THR A 35 10.89 -6.81 10.13
CA THR A 35 9.58 -6.49 9.56
C THR A 35 9.13 -5.14 10.12
N SER A 36 9.75 -4.07 9.65
CA SER A 36 9.18 -2.73 9.79
C SER A 36 7.83 -2.78 9.09
N ALA A 37 6.76 -2.78 9.89
CA ALA A 37 5.44 -2.43 9.38
C ALA A 37 5.58 -1.00 8.87
N SER A 38 5.83 -0.85 7.57
CA SER A 38 5.67 0.46 6.93
C SER A 38 4.23 0.84 7.20
N SER A 39 4.02 1.86 8.03
CA SER A 39 2.73 2.52 8.12
C SER A 39 2.44 3.02 6.71
N ALA A 40 1.62 2.27 5.97
CA ALA A 40 1.14 2.70 4.68
C ALA A 40 0.25 3.90 4.97
N ALA A 41 0.77 5.11 4.74
CA ALA A 41 -0.06 6.30 4.72
C ALA A 41 -1.16 6.06 3.67
N ALA A 42 -2.41 6.34 4.05
CA ALA A 42 -3.50 6.29 3.09
C ALA A 42 -3.25 7.39 2.05
N ASP A 43 -3.09 7.00 0.78
CA ASP A 43 -3.04 7.95 -0.33
C ASP A 43 -4.44 8.54 -0.51
N THR A 44 -4.55 9.88 -0.46
CA THR A 44 -5.79 10.58 -0.78
C THR A 44 -5.71 11.07 -2.23
N ILE A 45 -6.65 10.62 -3.05
CA ILE A 45 -6.82 11.14 -4.42
C ILE A 45 -7.71 12.37 -4.33
N THR A 46 -7.15 13.54 -4.67
CA THR A 46 -7.89 14.80 -4.71
C THR A 46 -7.84 15.36 -6.13
N PHE A 47 -8.98 15.69 -6.72
CA PHE A 47 -9.06 16.23 -8.08
C PHE A 47 -8.76 17.73 -8.15
N SER A 48 -7.92 18.26 -7.25
CA SER A 48 -7.65 19.70 -7.15
C SER A 48 -6.99 20.28 -8.40
N GLY A 49 -6.32 19.46 -9.22
CA GLY A 49 -5.79 19.89 -10.53
C GLY A 49 -6.89 20.23 -11.55
N LEU A 50 -8.12 19.79 -11.33
CA LEU A 50 -9.29 20.08 -12.17
C LEU A 50 -10.10 21.28 -11.65
N GLU A 51 -9.68 21.91 -10.56
CA GLU A 51 -10.34 23.10 -10.02
C GLU A 51 -10.21 24.29 -10.97
N GLN A 52 -11.34 24.72 -11.51
CA GLN A 52 -11.39 25.80 -12.48
C GLN A 52 -12.61 26.69 -12.28
N ALA A 53 -12.38 28.00 -12.38
CA ALA A 53 -13.45 28.97 -12.49
C ALA A 53 -14.20 28.79 -13.82
N GLY A 54 -15.51 29.06 -13.81
CA GLY A 54 -16.37 28.95 -14.98
C GLY A 54 -17.69 28.23 -14.65
N ASN A 55 -18.51 28.00 -15.68
CA ASN A 55 -19.87 27.46 -15.54
C ASN A 55 -20.12 26.24 -16.42
N SER A 56 -19.07 25.63 -16.96
CA SER A 56 -19.18 24.49 -17.87
C SER A 56 -18.92 23.16 -17.16
N LEU A 57 -19.47 22.10 -17.77
CA LEU A 57 -18.96 20.75 -17.58
C LEU A 57 -17.90 20.52 -18.65
N VAL A 58 -16.69 20.21 -18.23
CA VAL A 58 -15.52 20.15 -19.10
C VAL A 58 -15.11 18.70 -19.25
N HIS A 59 -14.99 18.25 -20.50
CA HIS A 59 -14.43 16.94 -20.82
C HIS A 59 -12.94 16.93 -20.49
N THR A 60 -12.47 15.87 -19.85
CA THR A 60 -11.06 15.68 -19.51
C THR A 60 -10.48 14.49 -20.24
N THR A 61 -9.15 14.36 -20.19
CA THR A 61 -8.47 13.22 -20.77
C THR A 61 -8.88 11.94 -20.04
N ASP A 62 -9.14 10.89 -20.82
CA ASP A 62 -9.37 9.53 -20.34
C ASP A 62 -8.30 8.61 -20.96
N PRO A 63 -7.42 7.99 -20.16
CA PRO A 63 -7.41 7.97 -18.70
C PRO A 63 -6.91 9.27 -18.05
N TYR A 64 -7.51 9.61 -16.91
CA TYR A 64 -7.02 10.65 -16.00
C TYR A 64 -6.03 10.06 -15.00
N PHE A 65 -4.94 10.77 -14.71
CA PHE A 65 -3.91 10.33 -13.77
C PHE A 65 -3.79 11.30 -12.60
N GLU A 66 -3.82 10.77 -11.38
CA GLU A 66 -3.74 11.55 -10.14
C GLU A 66 -3.08 10.74 -9.05
N SER A 67 -2.15 11.33 -8.29
CA SER A 67 -1.52 10.69 -7.12
C SER A 67 -1.01 9.25 -7.35
N GLY A 68 -0.55 8.92 -8.55
CA GLY A 68 -0.09 7.56 -8.89
C GLY A 68 -1.21 6.55 -9.18
N TYR A 69 -2.42 7.02 -9.48
CA TYR A 69 -3.57 6.23 -9.91
C TYR A 69 -4.00 6.62 -11.32
N ARG A 70 -4.53 5.63 -12.05
CA ARG A 70 -5.21 5.75 -13.34
C ARG A 70 -6.71 5.61 -13.11
N ILE A 71 -7.48 6.61 -13.53
CA ILE A 71 -8.94 6.60 -13.53
C ILE A 71 -9.42 6.62 -14.98
N GLN A 72 -10.30 5.69 -15.34
CA GLN A 72 -10.80 5.57 -16.71
C GLN A 72 -12.29 5.24 -16.75
N ASN A 73 -12.98 5.70 -17.78
CA ASN A 73 -14.41 5.49 -17.99
C ASN A 73 -14.77 5.35 -19.49
N GLY A 74 -13.86 4.76 -20.28
CA GLY A 74 -14.13 4.44 -21.69
C GLY A 74 -14.27 5.65 -22.62
N GLY A 75 -13.84 6.84 -22.21
CA GLY A 75 -13.79 8.08 -22.99
C GLY A 75 -14.60 9.24 -22.43
N GLU A 76 -15.47 9.02 -21.44
CA GLU A 76 -16.46 10.01 -20.99
C GLU A 76 -16.22 10.43 -19.53
N LEU A 77 -15.05 11.04 -19.28
CA LEU A 77 -14.73 11.67 -17.99
C LEU A 77 -14.92 13.20 -18.09
N TYR A 78 -15.66 13.76 -17.12
CA TYR A 78 -15.92 15.19 -17.03
C TYR A 78 -15.65 15.71 -15.63
N TYR A 79 -15.44 17.02 -15.50
CA TYR A 79 -15.47 17.74 -14.23
C TYR A 79 -16.33 19.00 -14.34
N ALA A 80 -16.94 19.41 -13.23
CA ALA A 80 -17.72 20.62 -13.13
C ALA A 80 -16.84 21.81 -12.72
N GLN A 81 -16.97 22.95 -13.41
CA GLN A 81 -16.37 24.21 -12.97
C GLN A 81 -17.16 24.84 -11.83
N GLN A 82 -16.53 25.72 -11.06
CA GLN A 82 -17.00 26.20 -9.75
C GLN A 82 -18.39 26.86 -9.73
N SER A 83 -18.85 27.47 -10.83
CA SER A 83 -20.18 28.08 -10.93
C SER A 83 -21.23 27.15 -11.54
N ASN A 84 -20.84 25.95 -11.97
CA ASN A 84 -21.74 24.97 -12.55
C ASN A 84 -22.67 24.36 -11.49
N ALA A 85 -23.93 24.11 -11.86
CA ALA A 85 -24.91 23.53 -10.94
C ALA A 85 -24.55 22.12 -10.42
N SER A 86 -23.66 21.41 -11.12
CA SER A 86 -23.14 20.10 -10.70
C SER A 86 -21.87 20.19 -9.84
N TYR A 87 -21.35 21.39 -9.55
CA TYR A 87 -20.19 21.57 -8.69
C TYR A 87 -20.57 21.38 -7.22
N ALA A 88 -20.02 20.34 -6.59
CA ALA A 88 -20.40 19.91 -5.25
C ALA A 88 -19.53 20.52 -4.12
N GLY A 89 -18.88 21.66 -4.39
CA GLY A 89 -17.94 22.30 -3.46
C GLY A 89 -16.48 21.92 -3.69
N SER A 90 -16.22 20.92 -4.53
CA SER A 90 -14.89 20.58 -5.05
C SER A 90 -15.00 19.96 -6.44
N ALA A 91 -13.95 20.09 -7.24
CA ALA A 91 -13.78 19.37 -8.49
C ALA A 91 -13.81 17.87 -8.21
N GLY A 92 -14.55 17.15 -9.05
CA GLY A 92 -14.73 15.71 -9.00
C GLY A 92 -14.83 15.16 -10.42
N LEU A 93 -14.44 13.91 -10.59
CA LEU A 93 -14.67 13.21 -11.85
C LEU A 93 -16.12 12.72 -11.90
N HIS A 94 -16.77 13.01 -13.01
CA HIS A 94 -18.12 12.62 -13.31
C HIS A 94 -18.12 11.66 -14.50
N GLU A 95 -18.85 10.56 -14.31
CA GLU A 95 -19.28 9.68 -15.39
C GLU A 95 -20.61 10.20 -15.94
N ARG A 96 -20.78 10.16 -17.27
CA ARG A 96 -21.96 10.67 -17.97
C ARG A 96 -22.60 9.65 -18.91
N ILE A 97 -22.26 8.38 -18.75
CA ILE A 97 -22.88 7.27 -19.47
C ILE A 97 -24.02 6.73 -18.57
N ALA A 98 -24.95 5.96 -19.12
CA ALA A 98 -25.88 5.23 -18.27
C ALA A 98 -25.24 3.90 -17.88
N ASN A 99 -25.11 3.62 -16.58
CA ASN A 99 -24.43 2.43 -16.05
C ASN A 99 -22.95 2.35 -16.44
N GLY A 100 -22.25 3.48 -16.59
CA GLY A 100 -20.83 3.47 -16.85
C GLY A 100 -20.04 2.92 -15.67
N LEU A 101 -18.79 2.58 -15.95
CA LEU A 101 -17.88 1.93 -15.03
C LEU A 101 -16.61 2.76 -14.94
N ILE A 102 -16.43 3.43 -13.81
CA ILE A 102 -15.15 4.06 -13.47
C ILE A 102 -14.22 2.96 -12.94
N ILE A 103 -13.10 2.75 -13.64
CA ILE A 103 -12.07 1.81 -13.22
C ILE A 103 -10.92 2.60 -12.60
N LEU A 104 -10.62 2.29 -11.34
CA LEU A 104 -9.47 2.82 -10.61
C LEU A 104 -8.35 1.77 -10.58
N THR A 105 -7.15 2.15 -11.01
CA THR A 105 -5.98 1.25 -11.01
C THR A 105 -4.76 1.99 -10.50
N ARG A 106 -3.95 1.37 -9.63
CA ARG A 106 -2.66 1.96 -9.23
C ARG A 106 -1.69 1.90 -10.41
N VAL A 107 -1.01 3.00 -10.69
CA VAL A 107 0.05 3.04 -11.69
C VAL A 107 1.15 2.06 -11.27
N GLY A 108 1.59 1.21 -12.20
CA GLY A 108 2.51 0.10 -11.91
C GLY A 108 1.83 -1.21 -11.48
N GLY A 109 0.51 -1.22 -11.28
CA GLY A 109 -0.28 -2.45 -11.09
C GLY A 109 -0.21 -3.09 -9.71
N SER A 110 0.51 -2.49 -8.76
CA SER A 110 0.56 -2.99 -7.38
C SER A 110 -0.83 -2.93 -6.71
N PRO A 111 -1.18 -3.93 -5.87
CA PRO A 111 -2.42 -3.90 -5.10
C PRO A 111 -2.52 -2.65 -4.21
N PHE A 112 -3.75 -2.23 -3.92
CA PHE A 112 -4.05 -1.18 -2.96
C PHE A 112 -5.34 -1.51 -2.20
N THR A 113 -5.50 -0.90 -1.03
CA THR A 113 -6.72 -0.99 -0.24
C THR A 113 -7.50 0.32 -0.41
N LEU A 114 -8.78 0.23 -0.74
CA LEU A 114 -9.68 1.38 -0.75
C LEU A 114 -10.40 1.45 0.59
N SER A 115 -10.16 2.51 1.36
CA SER A 115 -10.79 2.70 2.69
C SER A 115 -12.08 3.49 2.63
N SER A 116 -12.19 4.46 1.72
CA SER A 116 -13.35 5.33 1.56
C SER A 116 -13.42 5.92 0.15
N ILE A 117 -14.62 6.33 -0.27
CA ILE A 117 -14.86 7.10 -1.49
C ILE A 117 -15.88 8.20 -1.18
N GLY A 118 -15.59 9.42 -1.64
CA GLY A 118 -16.55 10.51 -1.64
C GLY A 118 -17.35 10.51 -2.94
N LEU A 119 -18.68 10.55 -2.84
CA LEU A 119 -19.57 10.63 -4.00
C LEU A 119 -20.38 11.92 -3.93
N SER A 120 -20.49 12.62 -5.06
CA SER A 120 -21.35 13.80 -5.18
C SER A 120 -22.58 13.49 -6.02
N THR A 121 -23.73 14.08 -5.65
CA THR A 121 -24.93 14.03 -6.49
C THR A 121 -24.74 14.90 -7.73
N LEU A 122 -24.65 14.27 -8.92
CA LEU A 122 -24.44 14.99 -10.19
C LEU A 122 -25.63 15.89 -10.58
N MET A 123 -26.85 15.52 -10.16
CA MET A 123 -28.09 16.21 -10.50
C MET A 123 -28.85 16.65 -9.24
N PRO A 124 -29.01 17.96 -8.98
CA PRO A 124 -29.82 18.45 -7.87
C PRO A 124 -31.24 17.89 -7.92
N GLY A 125 -31.68 17.24 -6.83
CA GLY A 125 -32.97 16.56 -6.75
C GLY A 125 -32.98 15.09 -7.20
N GLY A 126 -31.85 14.56 -7.70
CA GLY A 126 -31.65 13.14 -7.95
C GLY A 126 -31.31 12.36 -6.67
N THR A 127 -31.54 11.04 -6.70
CA THR A 127 -31.04 10.12 -5.66
C THR A 127 -29.64 9.65 -6.05
N SER A 128 -28.71 9.65 -5.10
CA SER A 128 -27.39 9.05 -5.33
C SER A 128 -27.56 7.53 -5.49
N PRO A 129 -27.12 6.92 -6.61
CA PRO A 129 -27.29 5.50 -6.82
C PRO A 129 -26.49 4.70 -5.79
N ALA A 130 -26.93 3.47 -5.51
CA ALA A 130 -26.13 2.55 -4.72
C ALA A 130 -24.82 2.25 -5.46
N VAL A 131 -23.69 2.40 -4.79
CA VAL A 131 -22.38 2.04 -5.34
C VAL A 131 -22.04 0.62 -4.94
N VAL A 132 -21.78 -0.21 -5.94
CA VAL A 132 -21.26 -1.56 -5.77
C VAL A 132 -19.76 -1.52 -6.05
N PHE A 133 -18.96 -1.83 -5.03
CA PHE A 133 -17.53 -2.01 -5.22
C PHE A 133 -17.31 -3.41 -5.76
N VAL A 134 -16.72 -3.50 -6.96
CA VAL A 134 -16.24 -4.76 -7.51
C VAL A 134 -14.73 -4.72 -7.54
N GLY A 135 -14.09 -5.74 -6.97
CA GLY A 135 -12.63 -5.78 -6.90
C GLY A 135 -12.09 -7.18 -6.81
N VAL A 136 -10.81 -7.36 -7.20
CA VAL A 136 -10.08 -8.61 -6.98
C VAL A 136 -9.20 -8.43 -5.75
N LEU A 137 -9.40 -9.29 -4.76
CA LEU A 137 -8.65 -9.29 -3.50
C LEU A 137 -7.28 -9.96 -3.68
N SER A 138 -6.32 -9.55 -2.85
CA SER A 138 -5.06 -10.27 -2.71
C SER A 138 -5.34 -11.70 -2.24
N GLY A 139 -5.11 -12.69 -3.11
CA GLY A 139 -5.51 -14.09 -2.88
C GLY A 139 -6.56 -14.62 -3.87
N GLY A 140 -7.03 -13.80 -4.81
CA GLY A 140 -7.88 -14.24 -5.93
C GLY A 140 -9.39 -14.26 -5.66
N GLY A 141 -9.83 -13.79 -4.48
CA GLY A 141 -11.25 -13.57 -4.18
C GLY A 141 -11.79 -12.30 -4.84
N THR A 142 -13.10 -12.11 -4.80
CA THR A 142 -13.76 -10.89 -5.28
C THR A 142 -14.60 -10.25 -4.17
N VAL A 143 -14.72 -8.92 -4.20
CA VAL A 143 -15.77 -8.17 -3.50
C VAL A 143 -16.80 -7.69 -4.50
#